data_AF-B7HM82-F1
#
_entry.id   AF-B7HM82-F1
#
_cell.length_a   1.000
_cell.length_b   1.000
_cell.length_c   1.000
_cell.angle_alpha   90.00
_cell.angle_beta   90.00
_cell.angle_gamma   90.00
#
_symmetry.space_group_name_H-M   'P 1'
#
loop_
_entity.id
_entity.type
_entity.pdbx_description
1 polymer ?
#
loop_
_entity_poly.entity_id
_entity_poly.type
_entity_poly.pdbx_seq_one_letter_code
_entity_poly.pdbx_strand_id
1 'polypeptide(L)'
;MYFIDKEEDLIGKEIAFTHMAQFAEAITIVTKDKGIFVVEQWREDDHSEIHAYSKGNARAYILKKDWLRKTLHEKGIISHEEIEEYENQRRLEQQKQQEEYKRKREEQEKITYERLKAKFEVPKN
;
A
#
# COMPACT_ATOMS: atom_id res chain seq x y z
N MET A 1 -14.87 9.51 0.11
CA MET A 1 -14.58 8.87 -1.20
C MET A 1 -15.14 7.44 -1.24
N TYR A 2 -15.42 6.87 -2.41
CA TYR A 2 -15.71 5.43 -2.54
C TYR A 2 -14.88 4.80 -3.67
N PHE A 3 -14.71 3.47 -3.64
CA PHE A 3 -13.92 2.75 -4.64
C PHE A 3 -14.84 1.91 -5.50
N ILE A 4 -14.62 2.01 -6.80
CA ILE A 4 -15.27 1.23 -7.84
C ILE A 4 -14.38 0.02 -8.09
N ASP A 5 -14.95 -1.17 -8.15
CA ASP A 5 -14.23 -2.43 -8.41
C ASP A 5 -14.69 -3.12 -9.71
N LYS A 6 -15.67 -2.54 -10.41
CA LYS A 6 -16.23 -3.03 -11.67
C LYS A 6 -16.30 -1.93 -12.72
N GLU A 7 -16.01 -2.27 -13.97
CA GLU A 7 -16.05 -1.31 -15.08
C GLU A 7 -17.47 -0.81 -15.36
N GLU A 8 -18.48 -1.67 -15.17
CA GLU A 8 -19.88 -1.34 -15.44
C GLU A 8 -20.39 -0.18 -14.56
N ASP A 9 -19.82 -0.02 -13.37
CA ASP A 9 -20.18 1.04 -12.42
C ASP A 9 -19.64 2.43 -12.83
N LEU A 10 -18.80 2.50 -13.87
CA LEU A 10 -18.39 3.75 -14.52
C LEU A 10 -19.40 4.26 -15.54
N ILE A 11 -20.33 3.42 -16.01
CA ILE A 11 -21.27 3.79 -17.07
C ILE A 11 -22.14 4.97 -16.59
N GLY A 12 -22.14 6.05 -17.37
CA GLY A 12 -22.90 7.26 -17.06
C GLY A 12 -22.28 8.16 -15.97
N LYS A 13 -21.10 7.84 -15.44
CA LYS A 13 -20.38 8.69 -14.50
C LYS A 13 -19.61 9.80 -15.23
N GLU A 14 -19.62 11.00 -14.66
CA GLU A 14 -18.78 12.09 -15.13
C GLU A 14 -17.38 12.02 -14.52
N ILE A 15 -16.36 12.10 -15.37
CA ILE A 15 -14.95 12.02 -14.94
C ILE A 15 -14.45 13.39 -14.47
N ALA A 16 -13.82 13.42 -13.30
CA ALA A 16 -13.20 14.60 -12.70
C ALA A 16 -11.67 14.63 -12.88
N PHE A 17 -11.05 13.44 -12.96
CA PHE A 17 -9.60 13.30 -13.10
C PHE A 17 -9.24 11.92 -13.65
N THR A 18 -8.19 11.86 -14.46
CA THR A 18 -7.57 10.60 -14.89
C THR A 18 -6.07 10.67 -14.74
N HIS A 19 -5.47 9.53 -14.40
CA HIS A 19 -4.05 9.29 -14.52
C HIS A 19 -3.83 8.04 -15.37
N MET A 20 -3.29 8.24 -16.57
CA MET A 20 -3.07 7.21 -17.58
C MET A 20 -1.70 7.45 -18.24
N ALA A 21 -0.61 7.28 -17.49
CA ALA A 21 0.73 7.39 -18.06
C ALA A 21 1.24 6.03 -18.53
N GLN A 22 2.03 6.01 -19.61
CA GLN A 22 2.61 4.77 -20.17
C GLN A 22 3.46 3.98 -19.17
N PHE A 23 4.09 4.69 -18.22
CA PHE A 23 4.89 4.10 -17.14
C PHE A 23 4.16 4.06 -15.79
N ALA A 24 2.86 4.37 -15.77
CA ALA A 24 2.08 4.23 -14.55
C ALA A 24 1.86 2.74 -14.26
N GLU A 25 2.15 2.35 -13.02
CA GLU A 25 1.85 1.03 -12.46
C GLU A 25 0.35 0.68 -12.58
N ALA A 26 -0.53 1.67 -12.48
CA ALA A 26 -1.96 1.50 -12.71
C ALA A 26 -2.60 2.78 -13.24
N ILE A 27 -3.63 2.61 -14.05
CA ILE A 27 -4.53 3.67 -14.49
C ILE A 27 -5.48 4.02 -13.33
N THR A 28 -5.66 5.31 -13.07
CA THR A 28 -6.62 5.80 -12.08
C THR A 28 -7.65 6.68 -12.77
N ILE A 29 -8.93 6.36 -12.59
CA ILE A 29 -10.06 7.15 -13.06
C ILE A 29 -10.83 7.61 -11.84
N VAL A 30 -11.14 8.90 -11.80
CA VAL A 30 -11.86 9.48 -10.68
C VAL A 30 -13.06 10.26 -11.18
N THR A 31 -14.22 9.97 -10.61
CA THR A 31 -15.51 10.56 -10.98
C THR A 31 -15.82 11.79 -10.12
N LYS A 32 -16.69 12.68 -10.61
CA LYS A 32 -17.09 13.91 -9.89
C LYS A 32 -17.81 13.62 -8.57
N ASP A 33 -18.51 12.50 -8.46
CA ASP A 33 -19.15 12.02 -7.23
C ASP A 33 -18.15 11.30 -6.28
N LYS A 34 -16.84 11.47 -6.50
CA LYS A 34 -15.76 10.96 -5.65
C LYS A 34 -15.60 9.45 -5.64
N GLY A 35 -16.01 8.79 -6.72
CA GLY A 35 -15.69 7.39 -7.02
C GLY A 35 -14.29 7.28 -7.61
N ILE A 36 -13.51 6.31 -7.14
CA ILE A 36 -12.17 6.01 -7.66
C ILE A 36 -12.15 4.60 -8.22
N PHE A 37 -11.74 4.49 -9.48
CA PHE A 37 -11.47 3.24 -10.16
C PHE A 37 -9.98 3.14 -10.47
N VAL A 38 -9.34 2.05 -10.07
CA VAL A 38 -7.92 1.80 -10.34
C VAL A 38 -7.82 0.48 -11.07
N VAL A 39 -7.16 0.50 -12.24
CA VAL A 39 -6.94 -0.70 -13.04
C VAL A 39 -5.50 -0.83 -13.43
N GLU A 40 -5.00 -2.06 -13.40
CA GLU A 40 -3.67 -2.42 -13.89
C GLU A 40 -3.82 -3.25 -15.16
N GLN A 41 -2.98 -2.95 -16.15
CA GLN A 41 -2.90 -3.77 -17.36
C GLN A 41 -1.71 -4.71 -17.21
N TRP A 42 -1.98 -6.01 -17.15
CA TRP A 42 -0.95 -7.04 -17.20
C TRP A 42 -0.69 -7.39 -18.66
N ARG A 43 0.58 -7.45 -19.06
CA ARG A 43 1.00 -7.95 -20.38
C ARG A 43 1.75 -9.25 -20.18
N GLU A 44 1.17 -10.34 -20.66
CA GLU A 44 1.85 -11.64 -20.77
C GLU A 44 1.86 -12.04 -22.24
N ASP A 45 3.07 -12.05 -22.83
CA ASP A 45 3.52 -12.46 -24.18
C ASP A 45 2.62 -12.20 -25.42
N ASP A 46 1.30 -12.43 -25.38
CA ASP A 46 0.33 -12.12 -26.45
C ASP A 46 -1.09 -11.73 -25.95
N HIS A 47 -1.31 -11.68 -24.63
CA HIS A 47 -2.58 -11.30 -24.02
C HIS A 47 -2.40 -10.13 -23.04
N SER A 48 -3.30 -9.15 -23.14
CA SER A 48 -3.42 -8.08 -22.16
C SER A 48 -4.67 -8.26 -21.34
N GLU A 49 -4.52 -8.55 -20.04
CA GLU A 49 -5.64 -8.60 -19.10
C GLU A 49 -5.70 -7.29 -18.31
N ILE A 50 -6.93 -6.77 -18.14
CA ILE A 50 -7.19 -5.60 -17.30
C ILE A 50 -7.71 -6.11 -15.97
N HIS A 51 -7.01 -5.76 -14.88
CA HIS A 51 -7.40 -6.12 -13.54
C HIS A 51 -7.81 -4.87 -12.75
N ALA A 52 -9.08 -4.82 -12.35
CA ALA A 52 -9.57 -3.80 -11.43
C ALA A 52 -9.11 -4.08 -10.01
N TYR A 53 -8.56 -3.06 -9.35
CA TYR A 53 -8.13 -3.18 -7.97
C TYR A 53 -9.35 -3.30 -7.07
N SER A 54 -9.28 -4.24 -6.13
CA SER A 54 -10.20 -4.27 -5.00
C SER A 54 -10.14 -2.96 -4.20
N LYS A 55 -11.20 -2.64 -3.46
CA LYS A 55 -11.28 -1.45 -2.59
C LYS A 55 -10.04 -1.25 -1.70
N GLY A 56 -9.51 -2.33 -1.13
CA GLY A 56 -8.32 -2.26 -0.27
C GLY A 56 -7.06 -1.88 -1.05
N ASN A 57 -6.86 -2.53 -2.21
CA ASN A 57 -5.70 -2.28 -3.06
C ASN A 57 -5.75 -0.88 -3.68
N ALA A 58 -6.92 -0.45 -4.15
CA ALA A 58 -7.13 0.89 -4.67
C ALA A 58 -6.84 1.95 -3.58
N ARG A 59 -7.35 1.78 -2.36
CA ARG A 59 -7.06 2.68 -1.24
C ARG A 59 -5.56 2.76 -0.95
N ALA A 60 -4.89 1.60 -0.85
CA ALA A 60 -3.46 1.55 -0.60
C ALA A 60 -2.66 2.24 -1.72
N TYR A 61 -3.01 1.99 -2.99
CA TYR A 61 -2.36 2.59 -4.15
C TYR A 61 -2.45 4.12 -4.15
N ILE A 62 -3.67 4.66 -3.98
CA ILE A 62 -3.92 6.10 -3.99
C ILE A 62 -3.16 6.79 -2.86
N LEU A 63 -3.23 6.23 -1.65
CA LEU A 63 -2.66 6.86 -0.46
C LEU A 63 -1.15 6.69 -0.34
N LYS A 64 -0.57 5.66 -0.98
CA LYS A 64 0.89 5.46 -1.07
C LYS A 64 1.55 6.47 -2.02
N LYS A 65 0.86 6.94 -3.06
CA LYS A 65 1.41 7.85 -4.07
C LYS A 65 1.19 9.30 -3.66
N ASP A 66 2.22 9.93 -3.09
CA ASP A 66 2.17 11.31 -2.57
C ASP A 66 1.59 12.33 -3.56
N TRP A 67 2.03 12.28 -4.82
CA TRP A 67 1.59 13.22 -5.84
C TRP A 67 0.09 13.03 -6.18
N LEU A 68 -0.37 11.78 -6.24
CA LEU A 68 -1.75 11.43 -6.57
C LEU A 68 -2.68 11.85 -5.43
N ARG A 69 -2.28 11.53 -4.20
CA ARG A 69 -2.95 11.97 -2.97
C ARG A 69 -3.10 13.48 -2.91
N LYS A 70 -2.03 14.25 -3.15
CA LYS A 70 -2.08 15.72 -3.18
C LYS A 70 -3.04 16.23 -4.26
N THR A 71 -2.95 15.67 -5.47
CA THR A 71 -3.83 16.05 -6.59
C THR A 71 -5.30 15.80 -6.27
N LEU A 72 -5.63 14.68 -5.64
CA LEU A 72 -7.01 14.34 -5.28
C LEU A 72 -7.53 15.18 -4.11
N HIS A 73 -6.66 15.56 -3.18
CA HIS A 73 -6.98 16.51 -2.12
C HIS A 73 -7.27 17.91 -2.67
N GLU A 74 -6.44 18.43 -3.58
CA GLU A 74 -6.67 19.72 -4.25
C GLU A 74 -7.99 19.76 -5.03
N LYS A 75 -8.42 18.61 -5.55
CA LYS A 75 -9.71 18.45 -6.24
C LYS A 75 -10.91 18.21 -5.29
N GLY A 76 -10.69 18.19 -3.97
CA GLY A 76 -11.74 18.00 -2.97
C GLY A 76 -12.33 16.57 -2.92
N ILE A 77 -11.60 15.60 -3.47
CA ILE A 77 -12.04 14.20 -3.60
C ILE A 77 -11.71 13.42 -2.33
N ILE A 78 -10.55 13.69 -1.74
CA ILE A 78 -10.06 13.11 -0.49
C ILE A 78 -9.90 14.23 0.54
N SER A 79 -10.30 13.99 1.79
CA SER A 79 -10.14 14.95 2.89
C SER A 79 -8.75 14.84 3.56
N HIS A 80 -8.38 15.87 4.31
CA HIS A 80 -7.17 15.83 5.14
C HIS A 80 -7.23 14.71 6.19
N GLU A 81 -8.40 14.52 6.80
CA GLU A 81 -8.64 13.47 7.81
C GLU A 81 -8.41 12.06 7.23
N GLU A 82 -8.93 11.77 6.02
CA GLU A 82 -8.73 10.49 5.33
C GLU A 82 -7.23 10.21 5.06
N ILE A 83 -6.44 11.27 4.85
CA ILE A 83 -4.99 11.19 4.65
C ILE A 83 -4.26 10.93 5.97
N GLU A 84 -4.58 11.70 7.02
CA GLU A 84 -3.98 11.57 8.34
C GLU A 84 -4.24 10.18 8.96
N GLU A 85 -5.46 9.66 8.84
CA GLU A 85 -5.81 8.32 9.31
C GLU A 85 -4.89 7.25 8.70
N TYR A 86 -4.66 7.33 7.39
CA TYR A 86 -3.80 6.38 6.70
C TYR A 86 -2.33 6.52 7.10
N GLU A 87 -1.83 7.74 7.24
CA GLU A 87 -0.47 7.98 7.73
C GLU A 87 -0.27 7.46 9.15
N ASN A 88 -1.26 7.65 10.02
CA ASN A 88 -1.22 7.15 11.39
C ASN A 88 -1.23 5.62 11.44
N GLN A 89 -2.08 4.95 10.64
CA GLN A 89 -2.07 3.48 10.53
C GLN A 89 -0.71 2.96 10.08
N ARG A 90 -0.13 3.57 9.04
CA ARG A 90 1.22 3.24 8.54
C ARG A 90 2.29 3.43 9.61
N ARG A 91 2.22 4.51 10.38
CA ARG A 91 3.17 4.79 11.48
C ARG A 91 3.07 3.72 12.57
N LEU A 92 1.86 3.34 12.97
CA LEU A 92 1.61 2.29 13.96
C LEU A 92 2.11 0.92 13.49
N GLU A 93 1.89 0.56 12.22
CA GLU A 93 2.41 -0.67 11.64
C GLU A 93 3.94 -0.70 11.63
N GLN A 94 4.58 0.42 11.25
CA GLN A 94 6.04 0.54 11.29
C GLN A 94 6.59 0.39 12.71
N GLN A 95 5.94 1.01 13.70
CA GLN A 95 6.33 0.87 15.11
C GLN A 95 6.23 -0.58 15.59
N LYS A 96 5.12 -1.26 15.30
CA LYS A 96 4.94 -2.68 15.64
C LYS A 96 6.00 -3.57 14.99
N GLN A 97 6.31 -3.33 13.72
CA GLN A 97 7.35 -4.10 13.01
C GLN A 97 8.74 -3.85 13.61
N GLN A 98 9.06 -2.60 13.99
CA GLN A 98 10.32 -2.27 14.65
C GLN A 98 10.44 -2.94 16.03
N GLU A 99 9.37 -2.96 16.81
CA GLU A 99 9.32 -3.63 18.11
C GLU A 99 9.49 -5.16 17.98
N GLU A 100 8.78 -5.80 17.05
CA GLU A 100 8.95 -7.22 16.79
C GLU A 100 10.35 -7.56 16.31
N TYR A 101 10.91 -6.74 15.42
CA TYR A 101 12.27 -6.94 14.92
C TYR A 101 13.30 -6.84 16.06
N LYS A 102 13.16 -5.82 16.93
CA LYS A 102 14.01 -5.64 18.10
C LYS A 102 13.91 -6.84 19.04
N ARG A 103 12.68 -7.31 19.35
CA ARG A 103 12.46 -8.48 20.21
C ARG A 103 13.10 -9.74 19.64
N LYS A 104 12.90 -10.03 18.35
CA LYS A 104 13.50 -11.19 17.68
C LYS A 104 15.03 -11.12 17.70
N ARG A 105 15.58 -9.91 17.51
CA ARG A 105 17.03 -9.68 17.56
C ARG A 105 17.59 -9.94 18.96
N GLU A 106 16.96 -9.41 20.01
CA GLU A 106 17.38 -9.66 21.41
C GLU A 106 17.32 -11.14 21.78
N GLU A 107 16.28 -11.85 21.33
CA GLU A 107 16.14 -13.30 21.55
C GLU A 107 17.24 -14.10 20.83
N GLN A 108 17.56 -13.73 19.59
CA GLN A 108 18.67 -14.35 18.84
C GLN A 108 20.04 -14.06 19.47
N GLU A 109 20.26 -12.83 19.95
CA GLU A 109 21.49 -12.45 20.64
C GLU A 109 21.66 -13.29 21.94
N LYS A 110 20.57 -13.48 22.70
CA LYS A 110 20.58 -14.32 23.91
C LYS A 110 20.89 -15.78 23.61
N ILE A 111 20.23 -16.37 22.61
CA ILE A 111 20.48 -17.77 22.18
C ILE A 111 21.93 -17.92 21.72
N THR A 112 22.45 -16.95 20.98
CA THR A 112 23.83 -16.96 20.47
C THR A 112 24.83 -16.89 21.62
N TYR A 113 24.59 -16.00 22.60
CA TYR A 113 25.40 -15.89 23.81
C TYR A 113 25.42 -17.19 24.61
N GLU A 114 24.26 -17.79 24.89
CA GLU A 114 24.16 -19.07 25.62
C GLU A 114 24.89 -20.20 24.89
N ARG A 115 24.74 -20.28 23.56
CA ARG A 115 25.45 -21.27 22.72
C ARG A 115 26.96 -21.09 22.76
N LEU A 116 27.44 -19.86 22.67
CA LEU A 116 28.88 -19.55 22.73
C LEU A 116 29.44 -19.87 24.11
N LYS A 117 28.73 -19.48 25.18
CA LYS A 117 29.07 -19.81 26.56
C LYS A 117 29.22 -21.31 26.75
N ALA A 118 28.22 -22.09 26.34
CA ALA A 118 28.26 -23.56 26.42
C ALA A 118 29.39 -24.19 25.58
N LYS A 119 29.78 -23.57 24.46
CA LYS A 119 30.85 -24.07 23.59
C LYS A 119 32.25 -23.79 24.12
N PHE A 120 32.45 -22.70 24.86
CA PHE A 120 33.78 -22.21 25.25
C PHE A 120 34.06 -22.26 26.76
N GLU A 121 33.04 -22.42 27.62
CA GLU A 121 33.22 -22.59 29.08
C GLU A 121 33.26 -24.05 29.55
N VAL A 122 33.04 -25.06 28.68
CA VAL A 122 33.29 -26.46 29.06
C VAL A 122 34.81 -26.65 29.18
N PRO A 123 35.35 -26.96 30.39
CA PRO A 123 36.78 -27.14 30.56
C PRO A 123 37.23 -28.32 29.70
N LYS A 124 38.31 -28.14 28.94
CA LYS A 124 39.11 -29.26 28.45
C LYS A 124 39.67 -30.00 29.67
N ASN A 125 39.01 -31.06 30.09
CA ASN A 125 39.65 -32.16 30.82
C ASN A 125 40.16 -33.17 29.80
#